data_AF-A0A1G8DTX6-F1
#
_entry.id   AF-A0A1G8DTX6-F1
#
_cell.length_a   1.000
_cell.length_b   1.000
_cell.length_c   1.000
_cell.angle_alpha   90.00
_cell.angle_beta   90.00
_cell.angle_gamma   90.00
#
_symmetry.space_group_name_H-M   'P 1'
#
loop_
_entity.id
_entity.type
_entity.pdbx_description
1 polymer ?
#
loop_
_entity_poly.entity_id
_entity_poly.type
_entity_poly.pdbx_seq_one_letter_code
_entity_poly.pdbx_strand_id
1 'polypeptide(L)'
;MNEYNETGKSFEEKQEEPSKKRQEEEKSESNSSEHDGKYFVIQKGMCQCNQGFKFPKFKVTSHQKHYWNDNDGNPDYLAVTEDNTQLDPQAQPFGQCKLKPSAGGYLPCTYAPLGKWTKTYEKVKVMGKSCVTEISELMCSTGGKITVFKHGQQSEAGKSQVKESDVREQRVYSPIVNFEKFQEEMNEHSGEAW
;
A
#
# COMPACT_ATOMS: atom_id res chain seq x y z
N MET A 1 -33.82 19.16 -65.84
CA MET A 1 -34.86 18.44 -66.59
C MET A 1 -35.13 17.16 -65.83
N ASN A 2 -36.01 17.13 -64.82
CA ASN A 2 -37.47 17.44 -64.82
C ASN A 2 -38.26 16.20 -65.25
N GLU A 3 -39.36 15.79 -64.61
CA GLU A 3 -40.04 16.29 -63.39
C GLU A 3 -40.98 15.20 -62.78
N TYR A 4 -41.29 15.34 -61.48
CA TYR A 4 -42.58 15.15 -60.76
C TYR A 4 -43.84 14.74 -61.59
N ASN A 5 -44.92 14.10 -61.09
CA ASN A 5 -45.40 13.72 -59.73
C ASN A 5 -46.54 12.63 -59.84
N GLU A 6 -47.18 12.04 -58.81
CA GLU A 6 -46.99 12.02 -57.34
C GLU A 6 -47.16 10.57 -56.75
N THR A 7 -48.18 10.07 -56.02
CA THR A 7 -49.48 10.60 -55.52
C THR A 7 -49.97 9.92 -54.21
N GLY A 8 -49.75 10.56 -53.05
CA GLY A 8 -50.38 10.28 -51.75
C GLY A 8 -50.01 8.98 -50.98
N LYS A 9 -50.26 8.88 -49.66
CA LYS A 9 -50.89 9.84 -48.73
C LYS A 9 -50.57 9.50 -47.24
N SER A 10 -50.36 10.54 -46.41
CA SER A 10 -50.40 10.59 -44.92
C SER A 10 -49.64 9.52 -44.12
N PHE A 11 -48.58 9.83 -43.37
CA PHE A 11 -48.51 10.70 -42.18
C PHE A 11 -49.15 10.08 -40.92
N GLU A 12 -48.32 9.50 -40.04
CA GLU A 12 -48.36 9.83 -38.61
C GLU A 12 -46.97 9.63 -37.99
N GLU A 13 -46.65 10.41 -36.97
CA GLU A 13 -45.28 10.64 -36.49
C GLU A 13 -45.17 10.38 -35.00
N LYS A 14 -44.19 9.57 -34.59
CA LYS A 14 -43.76 9.48 -33.18
C LYS A 14 -42.24 9.50 -33.09
N GLN A 15 -41.73 10.72 -32.90
CA GLN A 15 -40.40 10.94 -32.37
C GLN A 15 -40.37 10.48 -30.91
N GLU A 16 -39.45 9.59 -30.54
CA GLU A 16 -38.96 9.50 -29.16
C GLU A 16 -37.52 10.03 -29.13
N GLU A 17 -37.22 10.88 -28.16
CA GLU A 17 -36.01 11.67 -28.13
C GLU A 17 -34.72 10.85 -27.86
N PRO A 18 -33.55 11.32 -28.33
CA PRO A 18 -32.25 10.75 -27.96
C PRO A 18 -31.81 11.10 -26.51
N SER A 19 -32.72 11.48 -25.63
CA SER A 19 -32.44 12.11 -24.32
C SER A 19 -31.86 11.16 -23.25
N LYS A 20 -31.90 9.84 -23.46
CA LYS A 20 -31.30 8.85 -22.54
C LYS A 20 -29.80 8.54 -22.75
N LYS A 21 -29.15 9.07 -23.79
CA LYS A 21 -27.76 8.70 -24.14
C LYS A 21 -26.70 9.77 -23.88
N ARG A 22 -26.98 10.74 -23.00
CA ARG A 22 -26.07 11.82 -22.57
C ARG A 22 -26.13 12.11 -21.06
N GLN A 23 -26.49 11.13 -20.23
CA GLN A 23 -26.65 11.32 -18.78
C GLN A 23 -25.72 10.42 -17.92
N GLU A 24 -24.83 9.62 -18.53
CA GLU A 24 -23.85 8.80 -17.81
C GLU A 24 -22.44 9.43 -17.74
N GLU A 25 -22.14 10.48 -18.53
CA GLU A 25 -20.80 11.06 -18.63
C GLU A 25 -20.57 12.31 -17.74
N GLU A 26 -21.62 12.94 -17.18
CA GLU A 26 -21.51 14.24 -16.49
C GLU A 26 -22.09 14.32 -15.07
N LYS A 27 -21.97 13.28 -14.21
CA LYS A 27 -21.93 13.54 -12.74
C LYS A 27 -21.26 12.49 -11.83
N SER A 28 -19.93 12.55 -11.76
CA SER A 28 -19.25 12.85 -10.49
C SER A 28 -17.95 13.57 -10.84
N GLU A 29 -17.84 14.89 -10.63
CA GLU A 29 -17.42 15.48 -9.34
C GLU A 29 -16.06 14.95 -8.88
N SER A 30 -15.16 15.87 -8.49
CA SER A 30 -13.78 15.59 -8.12
C SER A 30 -13.69 14.76 -6.83
N ASN A 31 -13.88 13.45 -6.98
CA ASN A 31 -14.03 12.47 -5.90
C ASN A 31 -12.67 12.08 -5.29
N SER A 32 -11.98 13.08 -4.73
CA SER A 32 -10.80 12.92 -3.88
C SER A 32 -11.17 12.10 -2.64
N SER A 33 -10.94 10.79 -2.70
CA SER A 33 -11.09 9.92 -1.55
C SER A 33 -10.06 10.28 -0.46
N GLU A 34 -10.34 9.98 0.81
CA GLU A 34 -9.41 10.23 1.92
C GLU A 34 -8.02 9.56 1.75
N HIS A 35 -7.94 8.56 0.87
CA HIS A 35 -6.73 7.84 0.47
C HIS A 35 -5.97 8.48 -0.70
N ASP A 36 -6.43 9.60 -1.25
CA ASP A 36 -5.71 10.30 -2.31
C ASP A 36 -4.39 10.88 -1.77
N GLY A 37 -3.32 10.73 -2.54
CA GLY A 37 -1.95 10.99 -2.09
C GLY A 37 -1.49 10.15 -0.87
N LYS A 38 -2.12 8.99 -0.58
CA LYS A 38 -1.69 8.06 0.48
C LYS A 38 -1.06 6.79 -0.06
N TYR A 39 0.00 6.34 0.58
CA TYR A 39 0.69 5.11 0.19
C TYR A 39 0.00 3.86 0.74
N PHE A 40 0.09 2.76 -0.03
CA PHE A 40 -0.23 1.42 0.46
C PHE A 40 0.86 0.92 1.39
N VAL A 41 0.45 0.21 2.44
CA VAL A 41 1.40 -0.40 3.38
C VAL A 41 1.86 -1.75 2.82
N ILE A 42 3.18 -2.00 2.87
CA ILE A 42 3.79 -3.31 2.55
C ILE A 42 4.37 -3.97 3.82
N GLN A 43 4.84 -5.21 3.72
CA GLN A 43 5.32 -5.95 4.90
C GLN A 43 6.50 -5.28 5.61
N LYS A 44 7.39 -4.62 4.86
CA LYS A 44 8.50 -3.79 5.38
C LYS A 44 8.05 -2.56 6.19
N GLY A 45 6.77 -2.18 6.13
CA GLY A 45 6.19 -1.08 6.89
C GLY A 45 6.25 -1.28 8.41
N MET A 46 6.00 -0.20 9.16
CA MET A 46 5.97 -0.21 10.63
C MET A 46 4.66 0.42 11.13
N CYS A 47 4.14 -0.10 12.25
CA CYS A 47 3.00 0.47 12.95
C CYS A 47 3.37 0.99 14.34
N GLN A 48 2.51 1.85 14.90
CA GLN A 48 2.68 2.45 16.22
C GLN A 48 1.41 2.29 17.04
N CYS A 49 1.53 1.82 18.27
CA CYS A 49 0.45 1.87 19.27
C CYS A 49 0.61 3.14 20.11
N ASN A 50 -0.47 3.91 20.30
CA ASN A 50 -0.44 5.13 21.13
C ASN A 50 -0.07 4.86 22.61
N GLN A 51 -0.25 3.62 23.08
CA GLN A 51 0.10 3.16 24.43
C GLN A 51 1.36 2.28 24.47
N GLY A 52 2.08 2.16 23.35
CA GLY A 52 3.31 1.37 23.21
C GLY A 52 4.59 2.20 23.25
N PHE A 53 5.73 1.51 23.13
CA PHE A 53 7.09 2.10 23.09
C PHE A 53 8.00 1.50 22.00
N LYS A 54 7.56 0.47 21.26
CA LYS A 54 8.27 -0.10 20.09
C LYS A 54 7.41 -0.02 18.82
N PHE A 55 8.08 -0.09 17.67
CA PHE A 55 7.50 -0.01 16.33
C PHE A 55 7.68 -1.36 15.60
N PRO A 56 6.74 -2.31 15.74
CA PRO A 56 6.80 -3.60 15.07
C PRO A 56 6.49 -3.47 13.57
N LYS A 57 6.99 -4.42 12.79
CA LYS A 57 6.65 -4.59 11.37
C LYS A 57 5.29 -5.26 11.20
N PHE A 58 4.69 -5.10 10.03
CA PHE A 58 3.50 -5.87 9.65
C PHE A 58 3.89 -7.31 9.29
N LYS A 59 2.94 -8.25 9.40
CA LYS A 59 3.10 -9.62 8.91
C LYS A 59 1.95 -9.98 7.98
N VAL A 60 2.25 -10.20 6.70
CA VAL A 60 1.24 -10.51 5.69
C VAL A 60 0.97 -12.02 5.68
N THR A 61 -0.31 -12.36 5.84
CA THR A 61 -0.83 -13.72 6.03
C THR A 61 -2.03 -14.03 5.15
N SER A 62 -2.48 -13.06 4.35
CA SER A 62 -3.74 -13.09 3.60
C SER A 62 -3.59 -13.58 2.16
N HIS A 63 -2.38 -13.52 1.61
CA HIS A 63 -2.05 -13.87 0.24
C HIS A 63 -0.56 -14.17 0.06
N GLN A 64 -0.23 -14.98 -0.95
CA GLN A 64 1.15 -15.27 -1.37
C GLN A 64 1.55 -14.49 -2.64
N LYS A 65 0.96 -13.31 -2.87
CA LYS A 65 1.37 -12.43 -3.97
C LYS A 65 2.63 -11.66 -3.58
N HIS A 66 3.78 -12.18 -3.99
CA HIS A 66 5.09 -11.57 -3.79
C HIS A 66 5.30 -10.34 -4.69
N TYR A 67 6.16 -9.42 -4.24
CA TYR A 67 6.71 -8.35 -5.06
C TYR A 67 8.22 -8.56 -5.23
N TRP A 68 8.69 -8.61 -6.47
CA TRP A 68 10.09 -8.95 -6.79
C TRP A 68 10.99 -7.70 -6.72
N ASN A 69 11.33 -7.26 -5.50
CA ASN A 69 12.45 -6.34 -5.26
C ASN A 69 13.02 -6.49 -3.83
N ASP A 70 13.31 -7.72 -3.42
CA ASP A 70 14.04 -7.99 -2.18
C ASP A 70 15.33 -8.77 -2.47
N ASN A 71 16.45 -8.32 -1.89
CA ASN A 71 17.78 -8.83 -2.24
C ASN A 71 17.98 -10.31 -1.88
N ASP A 72 17.38 -10.74 -0.76
CA ASP A 72 17.70 -12.02 -0.13
C ASP A 72 16.73 -13.13 -0.57
N GLY A 73 15.86 -12.83 -1.55
CA GLY A 73 14.78 -13.72 -2.00
C GLY A 73 13.68 -13.93 -0.95
N ASN A 74 13.65 -13.13 0.12
CA ASN A 74 12.63 -13.24 1.16
C ASN A 74 11.23 -12.88 0.60
N PRO A 75 10.16 -13.48 1.15
CA PRO A 75 8.81 -13.21 0.71
C PRO A 75 8.30 -11.85 1.19
N ASP A 76 8.68 -10.78 0.48
CA ASP A 76 7.98 -9.49 0.57
C ASP A 76 6.68 -9.55 -0.26
N TYR A 77 5.58 -9.07 0.31
CA TYR A 77 4.24 -9.27 -0.22
C TYR A 77 3.60 -7.93 -0.63
N LEU A 78 2.87 -7.96 -1.75
CA LEU A 78 2.42 -6.77 -2.49
C LEU A 78 1.70 -5.69 -1.65
N ALA A 79 0.93 -6.08 -0.65
CA ALA A 79 0.26 -5.18 0.28
C ALA A 79 -0.04 -5.84 1.62
N VAL A 80 -0.24 -5.01 2.65
CA VAL A 80 -0.99 -5.37 3.86
C VAL A 80 -2.48 -5.16 3.57
N THR A 81 -3.30 -6.15 3.91
CA THR A 81 -4.77 -6.15 3.72
C THR A 81 -5.50 -6.09 5.07
N GLU A 82 -6.80 -5.79 5.03
CA GLU A 82 -7.69 -5.69 6.21
C GLU A 82 -7.56 -6.82 7.25
N ASP A 83 -7.25 -8.04 6.82
CA ASP A 83 -7.12 -9.25 7.66
C ASP A 83 -5.74 -9.37 8.34
N ASN A 84 -4.74 -8.59 7.93
CA ASN A 84 -3.35 -8.75 8.39
C ASN A 84 -3.13 -8.02 9.72
N THR A 85 -3.71 -8.60 10.76
CA THR A 85 -3.59 -8.12 12.14
C THR A 85 -2.42 -8.75 12.91
N GLN A 86 -1.66 -9.65 12.28
CA GLN A 86 -0.40 -10.16 12.83
C GLN A 86 0.74 -9.16 12.62
N LEU A 87 1.64 -9.10 13.60
CA LEU A 87 2.78 -8.19 13.65
C LEU A 87 4.06 -8.98 13.95
N ASP A 88 5.20 -8.40 13.59
CA ASP A 88 6.53 -8.96 13.83
C ASP A 88 7.41 -7.98 14.63
N PRO A 89 7.95 -8.35 15.81
CA PRO A 89 7.84 -9.66 16.46
C PRO A 89 6.46 -9.92 17.06
N GLN A 90 5.98 -11.17 16.97
CA GLN A 90 4.69 -11.59 17.55
C GLN A 90 4.70 -11.52 19.09
N ALA A 91 5.85 -11.73 19.73
CA ALA A 91 6.02 -11.59 21.18
C ALA A 91 6.28 -10.12 21.54
N GLN A 92 5.37 -9.52 22.32
CA GLN A 92 5.47 -8.15 22.84
C GLN A 92 5.74 -7.08 21.74
N PRO A 93 4.95 -7.03 20.64
CA PRO A 93 5.25 -6.22 19.45
C PRO A 93 5.52 -4.73 19.77
N PHE A 94 4.74 -4.15 20.69
CA PHE A 94 4.87 -2.74 21.09
C PHE A 94 5.76 -2.51 22.33
N GLY A 95 6.47 -3.53 22.81
CA GLY A 95 7.27 -3.47 24.04
C GLY A 95 6.41 -3.48 25.30
N GLN A 96 6.53 -2.45 26.13
CA GLN A 96 5.65 -2.23 27.29
C GLN A 96 4.32 -1.59 26.89
N CYS A 97 3.28 -1.69 27.74
CA CYS A 97 1.98 -1.07 27.49
C CYS A 97 1.52 -0.17 28.64
N LYS A 98 1.28 1.12 28.36
CA LYS A 98 0.86 2.12 29.36
C LYS A 98 -0.46 1.78 30.06
N LEU A 99 -1.35 1.05 29.39
CA LEU A 99 -2.63 0.58 29.95
C LEU A 99 -2.50 -0.63 30.88
N LYS A 100 -1.28 -1.12 31.14
CA LYS A 100 -1.00 -2.20 32.10
C LYS A 100 0.04 -1.73 33.14
N PRO A 101 -0.34 -0.85 34.08
CA PRO A 101 0.54 -0.41 35.15
C PRO A 101 0.92 -1.57 36.09
N SER A 102 2.06 -1.43 36.74
CA SER A 102 2.63 -2.33 37.73
C SER A 102 3.44 -1.53 38.75
N ALA A 103 3.72 -2.10 39.93
CA ALA A 103 4.43 -1.42 41.03
C ALA A 103 5.83 -0.89 40.64
N GLY A 104 6.45 -1.42 39.57
CA GLY A 104 7.73 -0.98 39.02
C GLY A 104 7.67 -0.36 37.62
N GLY A 105 6.50 0.05 37.13
CA GLY A 105 6.34 0.66 35.80
C GLY A 105 5.21 0.04 34.98
N TYR A 106 5.51 -0.49 33.80
CA TYR A 106 4.52 -1.03 32.86
C TYR A 106 4.81 -2.48 32.49
N LEU A 107 3.76 -3.30 32.45
CA LEU A 107 3.83 -4.69 31.99
C LEU A 107 4.05 -4.76 30.46
N PRO A 108 4.61 -5.88 29.95
CA PRO A 108 4.73 -6.11 28.52
C PRO A 108 3.38 -6.11 27.79
N CYS A 109 3.39 -5.68 26.53
CA CYS A 109 2.22 -5.57 25.69
C CYS A 109 1.74 -6.95 25.22
N THR A 110 0.67 -7.44 25.85
CA THR A 110 -0.11 -8.59 25.36
C THR A 110 -1.04 -8.12 24.23
N TYR A 111 -0.46 -7.80 23.07
CA TYR A 111 -1.22 -7.37 21.92
C TYR A 111 -2.20 -8.47 21.46
N ALA A 112 -3.46 -8.09 21.27
CA ALA A 112 -4.45 -8.88 20.56
C ALA A 112 -5.36 -7.93 19.77
N PRO A 113 -5.58 -8.16 18.46
CA PRO A 113 -6.40 -7.29 17.63
C PRO A 113 -7.88 -7.37 17.99
N LEU A 114 -8.57 -6.23 17.87
CA LEU A 114 -10.02 -6.12 18.01
C LEU A 114 -10.64 -5.92 16.62
N GLY A 115 -10.95 -7.03 15.95
CA GLY A 115 -11.50 -7.04 14.59
C GLY A 115 -10.42 -6.94 13.50
N LYS A 116 -10.72 -6.17 12.46
CA LYS A 116 -9.88 -5.94 11.27
C LYS A 116 -9.31 -4.51 11.25
N TRP A 117 -8.40 -4.21 10.33
CA TRP A 117 -8.07 -2.82 10.01
C TRP A 117 -9.29 -2.05 9.49
N THR A 118 -9.45 -0.83 9.98
CA THR A 118 -10.48 0.14 9.56
C THR A 118 -9.85 1.24 8.72
N LYS A 119 -10.67 2.02 7.99
CA LYS A 119 -10.20 2.98 6.97
C LYS A 119 -9.23 2.34 5.98
N THR A 120 -9.64 1.25 5.36
CA THR A 120 -8.90 0.56 4.29
C THR A 120 -9.44 0.98 2.92
N TYR A 121 -8.59 0.99 1.89
CA TYR A 121 -8.99 1.50 0.58
C TYR A 121 -9.74 0.43 -0.22
N GLU A 122 -11.06 0.52 -0.24
CA GLU A 122 -11.92 -0.49 -0.87
C GLU A 122 -11.82 -0.54 -2.40
N LYS A 123 -11.36 0.55 -3.06
CA LYS A 123 -11.24 0.61 -4.52
C LYS A 123 -10.11 -0.28 -5.06
N VAL A 124 -9.12 -0.64 -4.24
CA VAL A 124 -8.00 -1.54 -4.61
C VAL A 124 -8.00 -2.74 -3.67
N LYS A 125 -8.18 -3.94 -4.23
CA LYS A 125 -8.29 -5.18 -3.46
C LYS A 125 -7.30 -6.23 -3.92
N VAL A 126 -6.54 -6.81 -3.00
CA VAL A 126 -5.67 -7.96 -3.29
C VAL A 126 -6.36 -9.24 -2.80
N MET A 127 -6.60 -10.18 -3.72
CA MET A 127 -7.38 -11.40 -3.46
C MET A 127 -8.75 -11.13 -2.82
N GLY A 128 -9.43 -10.07 -3.27
CA GLY A 128 -10.77 -9.67 -2.81
C GLY A 128 -10.81 -8.86 -1.50
N LYS A 129 -9.66 -8.64 -0.85
CA LYS A 129 -9.54 -7.95 0.44
C LYS A 129 -9.03 -6.53 0.27
N SER A 130 -9.59 -5.56 1.00
CA SER A 130 -9.23 -4.14 0.91
C SER A 130 -7.83 -3.88 1.48
N CYS A 131 -7.08 -2.97 0.82
CA CYS A 131 -5.70 -2.65 1.20
C CYS A 131 -5.60 -1.68 2.38
N VAL A 132 -4.60 -1.89 3.24
CA VAL A 132 -4.20 -0.97 4.30
C VAL A 132 -3.37 0.18 3.70
N THR A 133 -3.64 1.40 4.17
CA THR A 133 -2.97 2.64 3.77
C THR A 133 -2.55 3.43 5.00
N GLU A 134 -1.81 4.52 4.83
CA GLU A 134 -1.31 5.33 5.95
C GLU A 134 -2.39 5.85 6.92
N ILE A 135 -3.63 6.05 6.46
CA ILE A 135 -4.76 6.49 7.29
C ILE A 135 -5.50 5.34 8.01
N SER A 136 -5.09 4.10 7.77
CA SER A 136 -5.74 2.91 8.34
C SER A 136 -5.44 2.74 9.82
N GLU A 137 -6.47 2.35 10.58
CA GLU A 137 -6.42 2.23 12.04
C GLU A 137 -6.88 0.85 12.51
N LEU A 138 -6.22 0.29 13.51
CA LEU A 138 -6.59 -0.97 14.17
C LEU A 138 -6.70 -0.76 15.68
N MET A 139 -7.72 -1.35 16.30
CA MET A 139 -7.86 -1.33 17.76
C MET A 139 -7.25 -2.60 18.37
N CYS A 140 -6.63 -2.46 19.54
CA CYS A 140 -6.20 -3.56 20.39
C CYS A 140 -7.26 -3.82 21.47
N SER A 141 -7.51 -5.08 21.83
CA SER A 141 -8.49 -5.45 22.87
C SER A 141 -8.16 -4.88 24.26
N THR A 142 -6.90 -4.47 24.50
CA THR A 142 -6.47 -3.75 25.72
C THR A 142 -6.89 -2.27 25.72
N GLY A 143 -7.44 -1.73 24.62
CA GLY A 143 -7.86 -0.32 24.49
C GLY A 143 -6.85 0.60 23.79
N GLY A 144 -5.73 0.07 23.32
CA GLY A 144 -4.76 0.83 22.51
C GLY A 144 -5.24 1.03 21.07
N LYS A 145 -4.99 2.21 20.49
CA LYS A 145 -5.16 2.50 19.07
C LYS A 145 -3.82 2.29 18.36
N ILE A 146 -3.83 1.58 17.25
CA ILE A 146 -2.68 1.30 16.39
C ILE A 146 -2.89 2.02 15.06
N THR A 147 -1.87 2.77 14.64
CA THR A 147 -1.82 3.47 13.35
C THR A 147 -0.62 3.00 12.55
N VAL A 148 -0.62 3.26 11.24
CA VAL A 148 0.61 3.17 10.43
C VAL A 148 1.60 4.24 10.91
N PHE A 149 2.90 3.89 10.95
CA PHE A 149 4.00 4.82 11.22
C PHE A 149 4.90 5.00 10.00
N LYS A 150 5.13 3.92 9.24
CA LYS A 150 5.75 3.94 7.91
C LYS A 150 5.03 2.96 6.99
N HIS A 151 4.65 3.41 5.79
CA HIS A 151 4.09 2.54 4.74
C HIS A 151 5.09 1.48 4.25
N GLY A 152 6.39 1.78 4.30
CA GLY A 152 7.49 0.82 4.06
C GLY A 152 7.89 0.65 2.60
N GLN A 153 7.17 1.28 1.66
CA GLN A 153 7.58 1.33 0.25
C GLN A 153 8.83 2.22 0.12
N GLN A 154 9.90 1.67 -0.44
CA GLN A 154 11.15 2.39 -0.70
C GLN A 154 11.60 2.09 -2.14
N SER A 155 11.95 3.14 -2.89
CA SER A 155 12.50 3.01 -4.25
C SER A 155 13.99 2.67 -4.18
N GLU A 156 14.29 1.41 -3.86
CA GLU A 156 15.65 0.89 -3.77
C GLU A 156 16.09 0.32 -5.13
N ALA A 157 17.26 0.74 -5.61
CA ALA A 157 17.89 0.15 -6.79
C ALA A 157 18.33 -1.28 -6.44
N GLY A 158 17.82 -2.28 -7.17
CA GLY A 158 18.14 -3.67 -6.92
C GLY A 158 19.63 -3.95 -7.14
N LYS A 159 20.26 -4.77 -6.28
CA LYS A 159 21.71 -5.02 -6.35
C LYS A 159 22.16 -5.53 -7.72
N SER A 160 21.33 -6.28 -8.44
CA SER A 160 21.60 -6.70 -9.83
C SER A 160 21.68 -5.50 -10.78
N GLN A 161 20.77 -4.53 -10.68
CA GLN A 161 20.80 -3.31 -11.51
C GLN A 161 22.07 -2.48 -11.25
N VAL A 162 22.52 -2.42 -9.99
CA VAL A 162 23.76 -1.74 -9.61
C VAL A 162 24.99 -2.48 -10.13
N LYS A 163 25.00 -3.82 -10.08
CA LYS A 163 26.05 -4.68 -10.67
C LYS A 163 26.11 -4.62 -12.20
N GLU A 164 24.97 -4.52 -12.87
CA GLU A 164 24.84 -4.52 -14.34
C GLU A 164 25.01 -3.13 -14.97
N SER A 165 24.98 -2.05 -14.18
CA SER A 165 25.20 -0.69 -14.66
C SER A 165 26.66 -0.42 -15.07
N ASP A 166 26.87 0.20 -16.24
CA ASP A 166 28.20 0.63 -16.66
C ASP A 166 28.70 1.81 -15.80
N VAL A 167 29.82 1.59 -15.12
CA VAL A 167 30.52 2.56 -14.27
C VAL A 167 30.76 3.91 -14.96
N ARG A 168 31.06 3.91 -16.26
CA ARG A 168 31.42 5.10 -17.03
C ARG A 168 30.20 5.95 -17.31
N GLU A 169 29.07 5.32 -17.64
CA GLU A 169 27.78 6.00 -17.79
C GLU A 169 27.33 6.60 -16.45
N GLN A 170 27.43 5.81 -15.37
CA GLN A 170 27.09 6.30 -14.02
C GLN A 170 28.00 7.43 -13.54
N ARG A 171 29.29 7.45 -13.93
CA ARG A 171 30.19 8.61 -13.72
C ARG A 171 29.79 9.86 -14.52
N VAL A 172 29.17 9.70 -15.70
CA VAL A 172 28.66 10.84 -16.49
C VAL A 172 27.37 11.39 -15.89
N TYR A 173 26.46 10.53 -15.44
CA TYR A 173 25.19 10.95 -14.82
C TYR A 173 25.34 11.43 -13.37
N SER A 174 26.21 10.79 -12.59
CA SER A 174 26.39 11.03 -11.15
C SER A 174 27.87 11.28 -10.78
N PRO A 175 28.54 12.33 -11.32
CA PRO A 175 29.99 12.54 -11.19
C PRO A 175 30.51 12.77 -9.76
N ILE A 176 29.62 12.97 -8.78
CA ILE A 176 29.96 13.09 -7.35
C ILE A 176 30.03 11.71 -6.67
N VAL A 177 29.34 10.70 -7.21
CA VAL A 177 29.29 9.34 -6.66
C VAL A 177 30.39 8.50 -7.30
N ASN A 178 31.31 7.97 -6.50
CA ASN A 178 32.27 6.99 -7.01
C ASN A 178 31.58 5.62 -7.17
N PHE A 179 30.98 5.39 -8.34
CA PHE A 179 30.15 4.22 -8.59
C PHE A 179 30.88 2.87 -8.46
N GLU A 180 32.21 2.84 -8.67
CA GLU A 180 33.05 1.65 -8.43
C GLU A 180 32.98 1.24 -6.95
N LYS A 181 33.26 2.18 -6.04
CA LYS A 181 33.18 1.96 -4.59
C LYS A 181 31.76 1.64 -4.11
N PHE A 182 30.75 2.21 -4.77
CA PHE A 182 29.35 1.90 -4.47
C PHE A 182 28.97 0.46 -4.87
N GLN A 183 29.44 -0.02 -6.03
CA GLN A 183 29.29 -1.43 -6.42
C GLN A 183 29.99 -2.35 -5.42
N GLU A 184 31.21 -2.01 -4.99
CA GLU A 184 31.96 -2.76 -3.95
C GLU A 184 31.19 -2.82 -2.62
N GLU A 185 30.75 -1.68 -2.08
CA GLU A 185 29.97 -1.61 -0.84
C GLU A 185 28.67 -2.45 -0.90
N MET A 186 27.92 -2.39 -2.00
CA MET A 186 26.71 -3.21 -2.16
C MET A 186 26.99 -4.71 -2.25
N ASN A 187 28.20 -5.10 -2.71
CA ASN A 187 28.65 -6.49 -2.77
C ASN A 187 29.09 -7.00 -1.40
N GLU A 188 29.92 -6.24 -0.66
CA GLU A 188 30.40 -6.63 0.67
C GLU A 188 29.25 -6.78 1.68
N HIS A 189 28.21 -5.95 1.57
CA HIS A 189 26.97 -6.03 2.35
C HIS A 189 26.05 -7.22 1.94
N SER A 190 26.66 -8.34 1.55
CA SER A 190 26.04 -9.67 1.46
C SER A 190 26.80 -10.76 2.24
N GLY A 191 27.95 -10.43 2.85
CA GLY A 191 28.77 -11.38 3.63
C GLY A 191 28.47 -11.41 5.14
N GLU A 192 27.84 -10.38 5.70
CA GLU A 192 27.65 -10.23 7.17
C GLU A 192 26.20 -10.50 7.61
N ALA A 193 25.78 -11.76 7.51
CA ALA A 193 24.57 -12.26 8.18
C ALA A 193 24.95 -13.21 9.33
N TRP A 194 24.40 -12.95 10.53
CA TRP A 194 24.56 -13.77 11.74
C TRP A 194 23.48 -14.84 11.84
#